data_AF-A0AAE0K8T6-F1
#
_entry.id   AF-A0AAE0K8T6-F1
#
_cell.length_a   1.000
_cell.length_b   1.000
_cell.length_c   1.000
_cell.angle_alpha   90.00
_cell.angle_beta   90.00
_cell.angle_gamma   90.00
#
_symmetry.space_group_name_H-M   'P 1'
#
loop_
_entity.id
_entity.type
_entity.pdbx_description
1 polymer ?
#
loop_
_entity_poly.entity_id
_entity_poly.type
_entity_poly.pdbx_seq_one_letter_code
_entity_poly.pdbx_strand_id
1 'polypeptide(L)'
;ASLSALLDAIDSTGDGHVIIMTTRHLELVDNALTGRADVKTEFQLANKEMISRLFRFAFQEHEAVDLLAYQFATKIPELEFSPAEVMSFLAGNFLSPEQALSEAEKWMATVRYERGKMKGEV
;
A
#
# COMPACT_ATOMS: atom_id res chain seq x y z
N ALA A 1 23.80 17.73 -1.93
CA ALA A 1 24.57 16.52 -2.28
C ALA A 1 24.38 16.27 -3.77
N SER A 2 25.44 15.89 -4.50
CA SER A 2 25.33 15.51 -5.92
C SER A 2 24.94 14.04 -6.05
N LEU A 3 24.34 13.66 -7.18
CA LEU A 3 24.08 12.26 -7.52
C LEU A 3 25.37 11.43 -7.53
N SER A 4 26.48 11.99 -8.02
CA SER A 4 27.78 11.31 -8.02
C SER A 4 28.24 10.89 -6.63
N ALA A 5 28.13 11.78 -5.64
CA ALA A 5 28.51 11.47 -4.26
C ALA A 5 27.65 10.35 -3.64
N LEU A 6 26.39 10.24 -4.04
CA LEU A 6 25.51 9.15 -3.61
C LEU A 6 25.91 7.81 -4.25
N LEU A 7 26.24 7.81 -5.55
CA LEU A 7 26.67 6.60 -6.25
C LEU A 7 28.00 6.07 -5.69
N ASP A 8 28.95 6.97 -5.43
CA ASP A 8 30.23 6.61 -4.82
C ASP A 8 30.05 6.03 -3.41
N ALA A 9 29.08 6.55 -2.64
CA ALA A 9 28.73 6.01 -1.33
C ALA A 9 28.13 4.60 -1.42
N ILE A 10 27.27 4.35 -2.41
CA ILE A 10 26.69 3.01 -2.65
C ILE A 10 27.80 2.03 -3.03
N ASP A 11 28.67 2.39 -3.97
CA ASP A 11 29.75 1.52 -4.46
C ASP A 11 30.80 1.24 -3.36
N SER A 12 30.98 2.15 -2.40
CA SER A 12 31.92 1.99 -1.28
C SER A 12 31.32 1.30 -0.06
N THR A 13 30.04 0.90 -0.09
CA THR A 13 29.35 0.29 1.06
C THR A 13 29.98 -1.07 1.45
N GLY A 14 30.74 -1.71 0.58
CA GLY A 14 31.44 -2.97 0.87
C GLY A 14 30.50 -4.17 0.99
N ASP A 15 31.07 -5.34 1.26
CA ASP A 15 30.30 -6.59 1.33
C ASP A 15 29.45 -6.69 2.59
N GLY A 16 28.31 -7.38 2.49
CA GLY A 16 27.44 -7.71 3.63
C GLY A 16 26.32 -6.70 3.92
N HIS A 17 26.09 -5.74 3.02
CA HIS A 17 25.05 -4.72 3.17
C HIS A 17 23.93 -4.88 2.15
N VAL A 18 22.70 -4.58 2.57
CA VAL A 18 21.54 -4.45 1.67
C VAL A 18 21.08 -2.99 1.72
N ILE A 19 21.03 -2.37 0.55
CA ILE A 19 20.57 -0.99 0.41
C ILE A 19 19.13 -1.02 -0.11
N ILE A 20 18.21 -0.40 0.63
CA ILE A 20 16.82 -0.26 0.25
C ILE A 20 16.56 1.20 -0.13
N MET A 21 16.08 1.41 -1.35
CA MET A 21 15.71 2.72 -1.87
C MET A 21 14.23 2.69 -2.27
N THR A 22 13.51 3.75 -1.93
CA THR A 22 12.10 3.92 -2.31
C THR A 22 11.93 5.22 -3.07
N THR A 23 11.22 5.19 -4.19
CA THR A 23 10.84 6.39 -4.96
C THR A 23 9.36 6.33 -5.31
N ARG A 24 8.73 7.51 -5.38
CA ARG A 24 7.38 7.67 -5.93
C ARG A 24 7.41 7.90 -7.45
N HIS A 25 8.53 8.40 -7.97
CA HIS A 25 8.68 8.90 -9.33
C HIS A 25 9.89 8.21 -9.96
N LEU A 26 9.71 6.97 -10.40
CA LEU A 26 10.80 6.16 -10.97
C LEU A 26 11.37 6.81 -12.25
N GLU A 27 10.52 7.50 -13.01
CA GLU A 27 10.84 8.25 -14.23
C GLU A 27 11.84 9.40 -14.01
N LEU A 28 11.97 9.87 -12.76
CA LEU A 28 12.90 10.93 -12.38
C LEU A 28 14.22 10.37 -11.82
N VAL A 29 14.34 9.06 -11.67
CA VAL A 29 15.53 8.43 -11.11
C VAL A 29 16.55 8.17 -12.22
N ASP A 30 17.78 8.63 -12.00
CA ASP A 30 18.89 8.45 -12.94
C ASP A 30 19.20 6.96 -13.17
N ASN A 31 19.44 6.61 -14.45
CA ASN A 31 19.77 5.25 -14.87
C ASN A 31 21.02 4.68 -14.18
N ALA A 32 21.98 5.51 -13.79
CA ALA A 32 23.14 5.07 -13.04
C ALA A 32 22.77 4.54 -11.65
N LEU A 33 21.74 5.10 -11.01
CA LEU A 33 21.24 4.60 -9.72
C LEU A 33 20.40 3.35 -9.93
N THR A 34 19.48 3.36 -10.91
CA THR A 34 18.65 2.17 -11.19
C THR A 34 19.47 1.01 -11.73
N GLY A 35 20.59 1.24 -12.41
CA GLY A 35 21.50 0.20 -12.91
C GLY A 35 22.24 -0.56 -11.82
N ARG A 36 22.33 0.01 -10.60
CA ARG A 36 22.94 -0.63 -9.41
C ARG A 36 21.94 -1.43 -8.57
N ALA A 37 20.65 -1.34 -8.87
CA ALA A 37 19.63 -2.09 -8.15
C ALA A 37 19.41 -3.45 -8.82
N ASP A 38 19.76 -4.53 -8.12
CA ASP A 38 19.53 -5.90 -8.58
C ASP A 38 18.03 -6.26 -8.60
N VAL A 39 17.29 -5.80 -7.59
CA VAL A 39 15.85 -6.07 -7.43
C VAL A 39 15.07 -4.77 -7.55
N LYS A 40 14.07 -4.78 -8.42
CA LYS A 40 13.14 -3.67 -8.63
C LYS A 40 11.72 -4.19 -8.47
N THR A 41 10.94 -3.55 -7.61
CA THR A 41 9.55 -3.93 -7.35
C THR A 41 8.70 -2.67 -7.32
N GLU A 42 7.58 -2.70 -8.04
CA GLU A 42 6.57 -1.66 -7.99
C GLU A 42 5.55 -1.98 -6.90
N PHE A 43 5.33 -1.03 -5.98
CA PHE A 43 4.27 -1.13 -4.99
C PHE A 43 3.01 -0.48 -5.54
N GLN A 44 2.10 -1.32 -6.01
CA GLN A 44 0.83 -0.88 -6.57
C GLN A 44 -0.25 -0.65 -5.49
N LEU A 45 -1.32 0.02 -5.89
CA LEU A 45 -2.56 0.08 -5.11
C LEU A 45 -3.16 -1.34 -4.96
N ALA A 46 -4.00 -1.54 -3.96
CA ALA A 46 -4.47 -2.86 -3.58
C ALA A 46 -5.43 -3.45 -4.63
N ASN A 47 -5.12 -4.65 -5.13
CA ASN A 47 -6.01 -5.46 -5.95
C ASN A 47 -6.92 -6.35 -5.09
N LYS A 48 -7.88 -7.07 -5.68
CA LYS A 48 -8.82 -7.95 -4.94
C LYS A 48 -8.10 -8.95 -4.04
N GLU A 49 -7.01 -9.54 -4.53
CA GLU A 49 -6.26 -10.56 -3.80
C GLU A 49 -5.63 -9.97 -2.54
N MET A 50 -4.96 -8.82 -2.67
CA MET A 50 -4.39 -8.08 -1.55
C MET A 50 -5.48 -7.69 -0.57
N ILE A 51 -6.57 -7.06 -1.02
CA ILE A 51 -7.69 -6.64 -0.16
C ILE A 51 -8.24 -7.84 0.63
N SER A 52 -8.44 -8.99 -0.02
CA SER A 52 -8.90 -10.22 0.64
C SER A 52 -7.90 -10.71 1.70
N ARG A 53 -6.60 -10.68 1.40
CA ARG A 53 -5.55 -11.08 2.34
C ARG A 53 -5.49 -10.16 3.56
N LEU A 54 -5.62 -8.85 3.37
CA LEU A 54 -5.63 -7.87 4.45
C LEU A 54 -6.85 -8.09 5.37
N PHE A 55 -8.02 -8.37 4.81
CA PHE A 55 -9.21 -8.69 5.60
C PHE A 55 -9.03 -9.97 6.42
N ARG A 56 -8.52 -11.04 5.79
CA ARG A 56 -8.21 -12.30 6.50
C ARG A 56 -7.22 -12.06 7.63
N PHE A 57 -6.18 -11.27 7.39
CA PHE A 57 -5.19 -10.95 8.40
C PHE A 57 -5.80 -10.21 9.60
N ALA A 58 -6.69 -9.24 9.35
CA ALA A 58 -7.34 -8.47 10.41
C ALA A 58 -8.32 -9.31 11.26
N PHE A 59 -8.96 -10.33 10.67
CA PHE A 59 -10.07 -11.07 11.28
C PHE A 59 -9.87 -12.59 11.25
N GLN A 60 -8.62 -13.06 11.36
CA GLN A 60 -8.23 -14.46 11.14
C GLN A 60 -8.93 -15.49 12.04
N GLU A 61 -9.41 -15.07 13.21
CA GLU A 61 -10.08 -15.94 14.19
C GLU A 61 -11.59 -16.12 13.91
N HIS A 62 -12.14 -15.43 12.90
CA HIS A 62 -13.57 -15.49 12.61
C HIS A 62 -13.92 -16.67 11.69
N GLU A 63 -14.92 -17.48 12.07
CA GLU A 63 -15.29 -18.70 11.33
C GLU A 63 -15.68 -18.42 9.87
N ALA A 64 -16.38 -17.31 9.61
CA ALA A 64 -16.80 -16.91 8.26
C ALA A 64 -15.79 -16.01 7.52
N VAL A 65 -14.54 -15.90 7.98
CA VAL A 65 -13.56 -14.92 7.47
C VAL A 65 -13.35 -15.00 5.97
N ASP A 66 -13.33 -16.20 5.38
CA ASP A 66 -13.10 -16.36 3.94
C ASP A 66 -14.24 -15.80 3.08
N LEU A 67 -15.48 -16.05 3.48
CA LEU A 67 -16.66 -15.52 2.79
C LEU A 67 -16.71 -13.99 2.93
N LEU A 68 -16.46 -13.47 4.13
CA LEU A 68 -16.48 -12.04 4.41
C LEU A 68 -15.32 -11.32 3.71
N ALA A 69 -14.13 -11.91 3.65
CA ALA A 69 -13.00 -11.38 2.90
C ALA A 69 -13.32 -11.28 1.40
N TYR A 70 -13.97 -12.30 0.82
CA TYR A 70 -14.42 -12.26 -0.57
C TYR A 70 -15.46 -11.16 -0.81
N GLN A 71 -16.45 -11.02 0.08
CA GLN A 71 -17.45 -9.96 -0.02
C GLN A 71 -16.82 -8.58 0.11
N PHE A 72 -15.92 -8.39 1.06
CA PHE A 72 -15.20 -7.14 1.29
C PHE A 72 -14.35 -6.76 0.09
N ALA A 73 -13.57 -7.71 -0.44
CA ALA A 73 -12.80 -7.49 -1.65
C ALA A 73 -13.72 -7.17 -2.83
N THR A 74 -14.83 -7.87 -3.02
CA THR A 74 -15.81 -7.58 -4.10
C THR A 74 -16.33 -6.15 -4.00
N LYS A 75 -16.63 -5.68 -2.78
CA LYS A 75 -17.17 -4.35 -2.49
C LYS A 75 -16.17 -3.21 -2.72
N ILE A 76 -14.89 -3.42 -2.42
CA ILE A 76 -13.85 -2.40 -2.59
C ILE A 76 -13.35 -2.39 -4.05
N PRO A 77 -13.34 -1.24 -4.74
CA PRO A 77 -12.80 -1.11 -6.09
C PRO A 77 -11.29 -1.42 -6.13
N GLU A 78 -10.87 -2.13 -7.16
CA GLU A 78 -9.46 -2.48 -7.34
C GLU A 78 -8.62 -1.27 -7.70
N LEU A 79 -7.37 -1.28 -7.24
CA LEU A 79 -6.35 -0.30 -7.60
C LEU A 79 -6.75 1.16 -7.28
N GLU A 80 -7.61 1.37 -6.27
CA GLU A 80 -8.00 2.72 -5.83
C GLU A 80 -7.38 3.12 -4.47
N PHE A 81 -7.26 2.15 -3.57
CA PHE A 81 -6.76 2.35 -2.21
C PHE A 81 -5.44 1.62 -2.02
N SER A 82 -4.51 2.20 -1.29
CA SER A 82 -3.26 1.54 -0.93
C SER A 82 -3.51 0.44 0.12
N PRO A 83 -2.65 -0.59 0.19
CA PRO A 83 -2.73 -1.60 1.25
C PRO A 83 -2.76 -0.99 2.66
N ALA A 84 -2.02 0.10 2.88
CA ALA A 84 -1.97 0.79 4.16
C ALA A 84 -3.30 1.47 4.51
N GLU A 85 -4.00 2.07 3.55
CA GLU A 85 -5.32 2.66 3.79
C GLU A 85 -6.36 1.60 4.12
N VAL A 86 -6.36 0.48 3.38
CA VAL A 86 -7.25 -0.65 3.66
C VAL A 86 -6.96 -1.24 5.04
N MET A 87 -5.69 -1.43 5.39
CA MET A 87 -5.30 -1.90 6.72
C MET A 87 -5.66 -0.92 7.83
N SER A 88 -5.46 0.38 7.62
CA SER A 88 -5.82 1.39 8.60
C SER A 88 -7.32 1.42 8.85
N PHE A 89 -8.14 1.19 7.82
CA PHE A 89 -9.57 0.99 7.99
C PHE A 89 -9.85 -0.26 8.84
N LEU A 90 -9.31 -1.42 8.44
CA LEU A 90 -9.54 -2.71 9.09
C LEU A 90 -9.04 -2.78 10.54
N ALA A 91 -8.01 -2.00 10.88
CA ALA A 91 -7.49 -1.84 12.24
C ALA A 91 -8.37 -0.96 13.15
N GLY A 92 -9.51 -0.47 12.65
CA GLY A 92 -10.52 0.21 13.47
C GLY A 92 -11.10 -0.71 14.55
N ASN A 93 -11.72 -0.11 15.57
CA ASN A 93 -12.40 -0.83 16.66
C ASN A 93 -13.74 -1.44 16.21
N PHE A 94 -13.69 -2.38 15.26
CA PHE A 94 -14.87 -3.14 14.88
C PHE A 94 -15.18 -4.21 15.92
N LEU A 95 -16.46 -4.34 16.26
CA LEU A 95 -16.96 -5.41 17.11
C LEU A 95 -17.05 -6.75 16.36
N SER A 96 -17.18 -6.71 15.03
CA SER A 96 -17.19 -7.90 14.17
C SER A 96 -16.74 -7.58 12.73
N PRO A 97 -16.33 -8.60 11.94
CA PRO A 97 -15.93 -8.38 10.55
C PRO A 97 -17.09 -7.94 9.63
N GLU A 98 -18.34 -8.31 9.95
CA GLU A 98 -19.54 -7.83 9.26
C GLU A 98 -19.74 -6.32 9.46
N GLN A 99 -19.37 -5.79 10.63
CA GLN A 99 -19.39 -4.36 10.86
C GLN A 99 -18.44 -3.65 9.89
N ALA A 100 -17.21 -4.14 9.75
CA ALA A 100 -16.25 -3.61 8.78
C ALA A 100 -16.80 -3.66 7.34
N LEU A 101 -17.51 -4.73 6.97
CA LEU A 101 -18.15 -4.86 5.66
C LEU A 101 -19.26 -3.82 5.44
N SER A 102 -20.08 -3.56 6.46
CA SER A 102 -21.17 -2.58 6.38
C SER A 102 -20.65 -1.13 6.34
N GLU A 103 -19.57 -0.84 7.07
CA GLU A 103 -18.97 0.51 7.13
C GLU A 103 -18.04 0.84 5.94
N ALA A 104 -17.61 -0.16 5.17
CA ALA A 104 -16.66 0.00 4.07
C ALA A 104 -17.07 1.10 3.07
N GLU A 105 -18.35 1.17 2.69
CA GLU A 105 -18.86 2.19 1.75
C GLU A 105 -18.72 3.60 2.28
N LYS A 106 -19.07 3.79 3.57
CA LYS A 106 -18.96 5.08 4.24
C LYS A 106 -17.50 5.51 4.33
N TRP A 107 -16.60 4.59 4.69
CA TRP A 107 -15.17 4.86 4.73
C TRP A 107 -14.62 5.28 3.35
N MET A 108 -14.94 4.54 2.28
CA MET A 108 -14.51 4.89 0.92
C MET A 108 -14.98 6.28 0.51
N ALA A 109 -16.23 6.64 0.84
CA ALA A 109 -16.76 7.97 0.57
C ALA A 109 -16.00 9.07 1.32
N THR A 110 -15.68 8.86 2.60
CA THR A 110 -14.88 9.79 3.41
C THR A 110 -13.49 9.99 2.81
N VAL A 111 -12.76 8.92 2.49
CA VAL A 111 -11.40 9.01 1.93
C VAL A 111 -11.41 9.75 0.59
N ARG A 112 -12.38 9.47 -0.28
CA ARG A 112 -12.53 10.17 -1.56
C ARG A 112 -12.80 11.66 -1.37
N TYR A 113 -13.65 12.01 -0.41
CA TYR A 113 -13.96 13.40 -0.08
C TYR A 113 -12.74 14.16 0.45
N GLU A 114 -11.98 13.56 1.37
CA GLU A 114 -10.75 14.14 1.90
C GLU A 114 -9.69 14.36 0.81
N ARG A 115 -9.49 13.37 -0.07
CA ARG A 115 -8.62 13.50 -1.25
C ARG A 115 -9.07 14.62 -2.20
N GLY A 116 -10.39 14.80 -2.35
CA GLY A 116 -10.97 15.87 -3.17
C GLY A 116 -10.70 17.26 -2.61
N LYS A 117 -10.79 17.43 -1.28
CA LYS A 117 -10.45 18.69 -0.61
C LYS A 117 -8.97 19.05 -0.76
N MET A 118 -8.08 18.10 -0.52
CA MET A 118 -6.63 18.33 -0.63
C MET A 118 -6.19 18.73 -2.04
N LYS A 119 -6.91 18.29 -3.09
CA LYS A 119 -6.62 18.68 -4.48
C LYS A 119 -7.16 20.07 -4.87
N GLY A 120 -8.14 20.60 -4.13
CA GLY A 120 -8.72 21.92 -4.38
C GLY A 120 -7.98 23.07 -3.68
N GLU A 121 -7.04 22.75 -2.79
CA GLU A 121 -6.25 23.71 -2.00
C GLU A 121 -4.82 23.90 -2.53
N VAL A 122 -4.49 23.37 -3.72
CA VAL A 122 -3.16 23.47 -4.36
C VAL A 122 -3.20 24.27 -5.65
#